data_AF-A0A2H0DI86-F1
#
_entry.id   AF-A0A2H0DI86-F1
#
_cell.length_a   1.000
_cell.length_b   1.000
_cell.length_c   1.000
_cell.angle_alpha   90.00
_cell.angle_beta   90.00
_cell.angle_gamma   90.00
#
_symmetry.space_group_name_H-M   'P 1'
#
loop_
_entity.id
_entity.type
_entity.pdbx_description
1 polymer ?
#
loop_
_entity_poly.entity_id
_entity_poly.type
_entity_poly.pdbx_seq_one_letter_code
_entity_poly.pdbx_strand_id
1 'polypeptide(L)'
;MGILRSREELLPVTCAVLSADERNEFFAKIKKKAGGRVEKIAEVGGTNKSVVSDWLSGKANVPYHAMQRLSTEFGVEMPPVSELRREFQAVAEIRVSKPPRPAPPPREERPTQEKKPPREERSRRTQETARPEAKAAPQKSDRRPAVPREPHPPKLSDKAAYWAGVTLAAARREGDSIIFRADRRIGQNFAIVWSRLCLDLFGAETVRTSSEDRSTQEVSLPVAGLEEFIDRLELKEGRPAPGAPRWAWSNPAWKIAFLRGVMDGAGLFRRDPALELVGLSERMVLSVKKLFAGLSLEIKPDDEVGPVGEPSIVLEGREQVKRYFDEIGADNHKLRDQLRAFFKEPSGAEAAGASTEASPRPGKKRSRRGGRGRSRGRGRGPAASAPIEAPTPEAGGDSEA
;
A
#
# COMPACT_ATOMS: atom_id res chain seq x y z
N MET A 1 9.00 -5.20 33.83
CA MET A 1 8.68 -4.36 32.63
C MET A 1 9.79 -4.49 31.59
N GLY A 2 10.11 -5.70 31.14
CA GLY A 2 11.31 -5.90 30.30
C GLY A 2 11.38 -7.28 29.70
N ILE A 3 10.49 -7.59 28.77
CA ILE A 3 10.63 -8.69 27.81
C ILE A 3 9.88 -8.22 26.57
N LEU A 4 10.60 -7.88 25.50
CA LEU A 4 10.18 -7.75 24.08
C LEU A 4 11.25 -6.90 23.35
N ARG A 5 12.48 -7.41 23.22
CA ARG A 5 13.57 -6.69 22.52
C ARG A 5 14.30 -7.50 21.44
N SER A 6 13.80 -8.64 21.00
CA SER A 6 14.61 -9.49 20.10
C SER A 6 13.86 -10.43 19.14
N ARG A 7 12.62 -10.12 18.75
CA ARG A 7 11.97 -10.73 17.59
C ARG A 7 11.07 -9.72 16.88
N GLU A 8 11.58 -9.09 15.82
CA GLU A 8 10.75 -8.47 14.78
C GLU A 8 10.21 -9.55 13.82
N GLU A 9 9.59 -10.60 14.38
CA GLU A 9 8.57 -11.31 13.62
C GLU A 9 7.43 -10.31 13.44
N LEU A 10 7.06 -10.04 12.19
CA LEU A 10 5.95 -9.18 11.76
C LEU A 10 4.69 -9.48 12.58
N LEU A 11 4.56 -8.84 13.75
CA LEU A 11 3.33 -8.85 14.51
C LEU A 11 2.30 -8.18 13.59
N PRO A 12 1.18 -8.86 13.26
CA PRO A 12 0.13 -8.29 12.43
C PRO A 12 -0.25 -6.94 13.03
N VAL A 13 -0.15 -5.87 12.23
CA VAL A 13 -0.24 -4.46 12.67
C VAL A 13 -1.35 -4.29 13.70
N THR A 14 -0.99 -4.26 14.98
CA THR A 14 -1.96 -4.12 16.06
C THR A 14 -2.36 -2.66 16.15
N CYS A 15 -3.61 -2.37 15.84
CA CYS A 15 -4.22 -1.06 16.00
C CYS A 15 -4.70 -0.91 17.44
N ALA A 16 -4.34 0.21 18.06
CA ALA A 16 -4.84 0.62 19.36
C ALA A 16 -6.30 1.07 19.22
N VAL A 17 -7.18 0.45 20.00
CA VAL A 17 -8.54 0.95 20.20
C VAL A 17 -8.47 1.98 21.32
N LEU A 18 -8.79 3.22 20.98
CA LEU A 18 -8.86 4.34 21.92
C LEU A 18 -10.32 4.74 22.09
N SER A 19 -10.71 5.14 23.31
CA SER A 19 -11.99 5.82 23.49
C SER A 19 -12.02 7.12 22.69
N ALA A 20 -13.22 7.61 22.38
CA ALA A 20 -13.36 8.86 21.62
C ALA A 20 -12.67 10.04 22.34
N ASP A 21 -12.77 10.10 23.66
CA ASP A 21 -12.21 11.17 24.48
C ASP A 21 -10.68 11.13 24.50
N GLU A 22 -10.09 9.96 24.78
CA GLU A 22 -8.62 9.78 24.77
C GLU A 22 -8.02 10.08 23.41
N ARG A 23 -8.67 9.62 22.33
CA ARG A 23 -8.25 9.90 20.96
C ARG A 23 -8.28 11.39 20.66
N ASN A 24 -9.38 12.07 21.01
CA ASN A 24 -9.55 13.49 20.79
C ASN A 24 -8.50 14.29 21.58
N GLU A 25 -8.25 13.92 22.84
CA GLU A 25 -7.24 14.57 23.68
C GLU A 25 -5.82 14.36 23.13
N PHE A 26 -5.46 13.11 22.82
CA PHE A 26 -4.15 12.76 22.27
C PHE A 26 -3.85 13.52 20.98
N PHE A 27 -4.78 13.49 20.02
CA PHE A 27 -4.58 14.18 18.75
C PHE A 27 -4.73 15.70 18.86
N ALA A 28 -5.47 16.24 19.83
CA ALA A 28 -5.48 17.68 20.10
C ALA A 28 -4.10 18.16 20.55
N LYS A 29 -3.44 17.42 21.45
CA LYS A 29 -2.06 17.71 21.90
C LYS A 29 -1.07 17.62 20.73
N ILE A 30 -1.14 16.57 19.91
CA ILE A 30 -0.30 16.42 18.71
C ILE A 30 -0.54 17.57 17.72
N LYS A 31 -1.80 17.89 17.42
CA LYS A 31 -2.16 18.95 16.48
C LYS A 31 -1.65 20.30 16.94
N LYS A 32 -1.71 20.59 18.25
CA LYS A 32 -1.13 21.80 18.85
C LYS A 32 0.39 21.85 18.63
N LYS A 33 1.11 20.75 18.91
CA LYS A 33 2.57 20.63 18.70
C LYS A 33 2.98 20.67 17.22
N ALA A 34 2.15 20.16 16.33
CA ALA A 34 2.36 20.18 14.88
C ALA A 34 2.01 21.55 14.23
N GLY A 35 1.49 22.52 14.98
CA GLY A 35 1.03 23.80 14.46
C GLY A 35 -0.21 23.68 13.56
N GLY A 36 -1.08 22.71 13.82
CA GLY A 36 -2.31 22.48 13.05
C GLY A 36 -2.14 21.72 11.73
N ARG A 37 -0.89 21.48 11.28
CA ARG A 37 -0.57 20.87 9.99
C ARG A 37 -0.72 19.34 10.05
N VAL A 38 -1.74 18.81 9.37
CA VAL A 38 -2.03 17.37 9.32
C VAL A 38 -0.98 16.62 8.50
N GLU A 39 -0.37 17.29 7.52
CA GLU A 39 0.71 16.77 6.67
C GLU A 39 1.92 16.35 7.52
N LYS A 40 2.31 17.17 8.50
CA LYS A 40 3.41 16.86 9.40
C LYS A 40 3.11 15.64 10.28
N ILE A 41 1.86 15.48 10.70
CA ILE A 41 1.41 14.31 11.47
C ILE A 41 1.47 13.05 10.60
N ALA A 42 1.07 13.15 9.32
CA ALA A 42 1.12 12.06 8.37
C ALA A 42 2.55 11.61 8.06
N GLU A 43 3.46 12.56 7.85
CA GLU A 43 4.88 12.32 7.63
C GLU A 43 5.52 11.55 8.80
N VAL A 44 5.36 12.06 10.03
CA VAL A 44 5.88 11.41 11.26
C VAL A 44 5.23 10.06 11.50
N GLY A 45 3.92 9.97 11.29
CA GLY A 45 3.16 8.73 11.39
C GLY A 45 3.49 7.72 10.29
N GLY A 46 4.27 8.11 9.27
CA GLY A 46 4.62 7.25 8.13
C GLY A 46 3.41 6.86 7.27
N THR A 47 2.37 7.69 7.22
CA THR A 47 1.12 7.41 6.50
C THR A 47 0.65 8.60 5.66
N ASN A 48 -0.50 8.48 5.02
CA ASN A 48 -1.11 9.54 4.20
C ASN A 48 -2.01 10.46 5.03
N LYS A 49 -2.14 11.73 4.60
CA LYS A 49 -3.00 12.75 5.25
C LYS A 49 -4.46 12.28 5.40
N SER A 50 -4.98 11.52 4.44
CA SER A 50 -6.33 10.94 4.50
C SER A 50 -6.47 9.96 5.67
N VAL A 51 -5.49 9.08 5.86
CA VAL A 51 -5.49 8.10 6.95
C VAL A 51 -5.39 8.80 8.31
N VAL A 52 -4.56 9.83 8.44
CA VAL A 52 -4.53 10.65 9.66
C VAL A 52 -5.88 11.34 9.90
N SER A 53 -6.55 11.79 8.85
CA SER A 53 -7.89 12.37 8.98
C SER A 53 -8.92 11.35 9.45
N ASP A 54 -8.78 10.08 9.05
CA ASP A 54 -9.61 8.98 9.54
C ASP A 54 -9.31 8.67 11.01
N TRP A 55 -8.04 8.73 11.45
CA TRP A 55 -7.68 8.61 12.86
C TRP A 55 -8.27 9.76 13.69
N LEU A 56 -8.12 11.00 13.23
CA LEU A 56 -8.65 12.18 13.91
C LEU A 56 -10.17 12.13 14.07
N SER A 57 -10.87 11.67 13.02
CA SER A 57 -12.34 11.55 13.02
C SER A 57 -12.85 10.29 13.72
N GLY A 58 -11.96 9.35 14.03
CA GLY A 58 -12.34 8.07 14.64
C GLY A 58 -12.89 7.05 13.68
N LYS A 59 -12.79 7.29 12.38
CA LYS A 59 -13.22 6.33 11.35
C LYS A 59 -12.30 5.12 11.28
N ALA A 60 -11.05 5.25 11.68
CA ALA A 60 -10.08 4.16 11.71
C ALA A 60 -9.32 4.15 13.04
N ASN A 61 -8.98 2.94 13.51
CA ASN A 61 -8.07 2.77 14.63
C ASN A 61 -6.64 3.17 14.25
N VAL A 62 -5.85 3.57 15.25
CA VAL A 62 -4.47 4.02 15.05
C VAL A 62 -3.53 2.83 15.22
N PRO A 63 -2.66 2.51 14.26
CA PRO A 63 -1.61 1.52 14.46
C PRO A 63 -0.76 1.88 15.67
N TYR A 64 -0.53 0.91 16.57
CA TYR A 64 0.19 1.16 17.82
C TYR A 64 1.59 1.75 17.58
N HIS A 65 2.30 1.26 16.57
CA HIS A 65 3.60 1.80 16.17
C HIS A 65 3.53 3.26 15.68
N ALA A 66 2.46 3.64 14.97
CA ALA A 66 2.26 5.01 14.53
C ALA A 66 1.98 5.91 15.74
N MET A 67 1.18 5.43 16.69
CA MET A 67 0.92 6.13 17.95
C MET A 67 2.20 6.35 18.77
N GLN A 68 3.07 5.33 18.86
CA GLN A 68 4.38 5.45 19.52
C GLN A 68 5.29 6.49 18.84
N ARG A 69 5.36 6.47 17.49
CA ARG A 69 6.16 7.47 16.74
C ARG A 69 5.65 8.88 16.98
N LEU A 70 4.33 9.08 16.90
CA LEU A 70 3.70 10.37 17.16
C LEU A 70 3.93 10.85 18.60
N SER A 71 3.83 9.95 19.58
CA SER A 71 4.09 10.25 21.00
C SER A 71 5.54 10.72 21.21
N THR A 72 6.52 9.97 20.70
CA THR A 72 7.95 10.28 20.83
C THR A 72 8.31 11.59 20.13
N GLU A 73 7.90 11.76 18.86
CA GLU A 73 8.29 12.92 18.05
C GLU A 73 7.66 14.22 18.53
N PHE A 74 6.39 14.18 18.96
CA PHE A 74 5.69 15.38 19.42
C PHE A 74 5.79 15.61 20.94
N GLY A 75 6.45 14.69 21.68
CA GLY A 75 6.57 14.74 23.14
C GLY A 75 5.21 14.74 23.83
N VAL A 76 4.28 13.91 23.36
CA VAL A 76 2.92 13.78 23.90
C VAL A 76 2.80 12.42 24.57
N GLU A 77 2.33 12.40 25.82
CA GLU A 77 2.12 11.13 26.54
C GLU A 77 1.15 10.23 25.79
N MET A 78 1.50 8.95 25.71
CA MET A 78 0.70 7.95 25.01
C MET A 78 -0.55 7.61 25.86
N PRO A 79 -1.76 7.65 25.27
CA PRO A 79 -2.97 7.29 26.00
C PRO A 79 -2.94 5.81 26.40
N PRO A 80 -3.62 5.43 27.49
CA PRO A 80 -3.74 4.03 27.86
C PRO A 80 -4.47 3.27 26.74
N VAL A 81 -3.87 2.17 26.28
CA VAL A 81 -4.47 1.33 25.24
C VAL A 81 -5.31 0.26 25.91
N SER A 82 -6.63 0.37 25.80
CA SER A 82 -7.55 -0.61 26.39
C SER A 82 -7.54 -1.95 25.65
N GLU A 83 -7.35 -1.92 24.33
CA GLU A 83 -7.37 -3.11 23.48
C GLU A 83 -6.48 -2.93 22.25
N LEU A 84 -5.77 -3.99 21.85
CA LEU A 84 -5.01 -4.06 20.61
C LEU A 84 -5.71 -5.03 19.64
N ARG A 85 -6.16 -4.51 18.49
CA ARG A 85 -6.82 -5.31 17.45
C ARG A 85 -5.92 -5.50 16.24
N ARG A 86 -5.94 -6.68 15.63
CA ARG A 86 -5.10 -7.00 14.45
C ARG A 86 -5.59 -6.36 13.14
N GLU A 87 -6.76 -5.72 13.15
CA GLU A 87 -7.41 -5.24 11.93
C GLU A 87 -7.51 -3.71 11.92
N PHE A 88 -7.23 -3.12 10.75
CA PHE A 88 -7.58 -1.74 10.40
C PHE A 88 -9.10 -1.65 10.14
N GLN A 89 -9.91 -2.13 11.08
CA GLN A 89 -11.37 -2.03 10.99
C GLN A 89 -11.76 -0.56 11.03
N ALA A 90 -12.66 -0.18 10.12
CA ALA A 90 -13.42 1.03 10.31
C ALA A 90 -14.16 0.87 11.64
N VAL A 91 -14.02 1.84 12.56
CA VAL A 91 -14.73 1.77 13.84
C VAL A 91 -16.21 1.72 13.50
N ALA A 92 -16.86 0.58 13.78
CA ALA A 92 -18.30 0.48 13.64
C ALA A 92 -18.90 1.63 14.43
N GLU A 93 -19.66 2.51 13.77
CA GLU A 93 -20.40 3.55 14.45
C GLU A 93 -21.25 2.85 15.51
N ILE A 94 -20.85 2.97 16.78
CA ILE A 94 -21.68 2.59 17.90
C ILE A 94 -22.89 3.51 17.76
N ARG A 95 -23.96 2.99 17.17
CA ARG A 95 -25.26 3.64 17.16
C ARG A 95 -25.68 3.74 18.61
N VAL A 96 -25.32 4.85 19.25
CA VAL A 96 -25.99 5.29 20.47
C VAL A 96 -27.46 5.41 20.07
N SER A 97 -28.24 4.41 20.48
CA SER A 97 -29.67 4.35 20.28
C SER A 97 -30.25 5.64 20.84
N LYS A 98 -30.64 6.54 19.93
CA LYS A 98 -31.43 7.72 20.30
C LYS A 98 -32.63 7.21 21.10
N PRO A 99 -32.90 7.74 22.31
CA PRO A 99 -34.11 7.40 23.03
C PRO A 99 -35.32 7.71 22.15
N PRO A 100 -36.38 6.88 22.21
CA PRO A 100 -37.56 7.05 21.38
C PRO A 100 -38.14 8.44 21.61
N ARG A 101 -38.36 9.16 20.50
CA ARG A 101 -38.96 10.49 20.52
C ARG A 101 -40.38 10.33 21.08
N PRO A 102 -40.77 11.04 22.15
CA PRO A 102 -42.15 11.02 22.62
C PRO A 102 -43.08 11.48 21.50
N ALA A 103 -44.23 10.82 21.39
CA ALA A 103 -45.23 11.09 20.36
C ALA A 103 -45.62 12.58 20.38
N PRO A 104 -45.76 13.22 19.20
CA PRO A 104 -46.22 14.59 19.15
C PRO A 104 -47.65 14.68 19.71
N PRO A 105 -47.98 15.71 20.51
CA PRO A 105 -49.34 15.92 20.99
C PRO A 105 -50.30 16.17 19.81
N PRO A 106 -51.59 15.82 19.99
CA PRO A 106 -52.60 16.01 18.96
C PRO A 106 -52.70 17.47 18.55
N ARG A 107 -52.76 17.69 17.24
CA ARG A 107 -52.73 18.98 16.57
C ARG A 107 -54.07 19.67 16.78
N GLU A 108 -54.13 20.67 17.64
CA GLU A 108 -55.27 21.58 17.72
C GLU A 108 -55.44 22.33 16.40
N GLU A 109 -56.67 22.32 15.89
CA GLU A 109 -57.09 23.00 14.66
C GLU A 109 -56.91 24.51 14.83
N ARG A 110 -56.02 25.09 14.03
CA ARG A 110 -55.89 26.55 13.95
C ARG A 110 -57.04 27.12 13.11
N PRO A 111 -57.76 28.15 13.60
CA PRO A 111 -58.77 28.82 12.81
C PRO A 111 -58.13 29.61 11.66
N THR A 112 -58.84 29.55 10.53
CA THR A 112 -58.59 30.19 9.25
C THR A 112 -58.25 31.67 9.39
N GLN A 113 -57.00 32.06 9.07
CA GLN A 113 -56.63 33.47 8.98
C GLN A 113 -56.94 34.02 7.58
N GLU A 114 -57.71 35.10 7.57
CA GLU A 114 -58.12 35.89 6.42
C GLU A 114 -56.94 36.53 5.67
N LYS A 115 -57.11 36.61 4.34
CA LYS A 115 -56.20 37.23 3.38
C LYS A 115 -55.99 38.71 3.68
N LYS A 116 -54.73 39.15 3.82
CA LYS A 116 -54.34 40.56 3.71
C LYS A 116 -53.82 40.87 2.29
N PRO A 117 -54.09 42.09 1.76
CA PRO A 117 -53.84 42.49 0.37
C PRO A 117 -52.37 42.83 0.09
N PRO A 118 -51.98 42.92 -1.20
CA PRO A 118 -50.58 43.05 -1.61
C PRO A 118 -50.08 44.47 -1.40
N ARG A 119 -48.86 44.61 -0.86
CA ARG A 119 -48.20 45.91 -0.70
C ARG A 119 -47.16 46.11 -1.81
N GLU A 120 -47.33 47.25 -2.46
CA GLU A 120 -46.62 47.75 -3.63
C GLU A 120 -45.09 47.89 -3.47
N GLU A 121 -44.45 47.83 -4.63
CA GLU A 121 -43.06 48.19 -4.92
C GLU A 121 -42.68 49.55 -4.34
N ARG A 122 -41.46 49.63 -3.79
CA ARG A 122 -40.75 50.90 -3.71
C ARG A 122 -39.27 50.71 -4.01
N SER A 123 -38.89 51.32 -5.14
CA SER A 123 -37.54 51.39 -5.67
C SER A 123 -36.63 52.32 -4.87
N ARG A 124 -35.31 52.10 -5.08
CA ARG A 124 -34.15 53.00 -4.87
C ARG A 124 -33.73 53.26 -3.42
N ARG A 125 -32.45 52.99 -3.11
CA ARG A 125 -31.33 53.94 -3.31
C ARG A 125 -30.00 53.33 -2.90
N THR A 126 -28.99 53.57 -3.73
CA THR A 126 -27.56 53.35 -3.54
C THR A 126 -27.05 53.92 -2.21
N GLN A 127 -26.23 53.17 -1.48
CA GLN A 127 -25.14 53.76 -0.71
C GLN A 127 -23.95 52.82 -0.59
N GLU A 128 -22.88 53.28 -1.21
CA GLU A 128 -21.52 52.80 -1.15
C GLU A 128 -20.93 53.21 0.20
N THR A 129 -20.46 52.25 1.00
CA THR A 129 -19.59 52.52 2.16
C THR A 129 -18.56 51.40 2.28
N ALA A 130 -17.33 51.86 2.51
CA ALA A 130 -16.10 51.10 2.53
C ALA A 130 -15.98 50.11 3.71
N ARG A 131 -15.17 49.07 3.45
CA ARG A 131 -14.49 48.06 4.32
C ARG A 131 -14.38 48.37 5.83
N PRO A 132 -14.34 47.36 6.73
CA PRO A 132 -13.29 46.32 6.71
C PRO A 132 -13.66 44.87 7.15
N GLU A 133 -12.81 43.93 6.74
CA GLU A 133 -12.51 42.63 7.36
C GLU A 133 -13.68 41.72 7.83
N ALA A 134 -14.33 41.05 6.87
CA ALA A 134 -15.05 39.81 7.16
C ALA A 134 -14.06 38.64 7.27
N LYS A 135 -13.78 38.19 8.49
CA LYS A 135 -13.21 36.87 8.76
C LYS A 135 -14.05 35.83 8.01
N ALA A 136 -13.45 35.22 6.99
CA ALA A 136 -14.04 34.11 6.27
C ALA A 136 -14.25 32.96 7.26
N ALA A 137 -15.49 32.81 7.73
CA ALA A 137 -15.91 31.62 8.44
C ALA A 137 -15.61 30.41 7.54
N PRO A 138 -14.97 29.34 8.05
CA PRO A 138 -14.74 28.16 7.26
C PRO A 138 -16.11 27.64 6.82
N GLN A 139 -16.37 27.69 5.52
CA GLN A 139 -17.50 27.01 4.92
C GLN A 139 -17.41 25.55 5.37
N LYS A 140 -18.29 25.16 6.30
CA LYS A 140 -18.64 23.78 6.53
C LYS A 140 -19.19 23.31 5.20
N SER A 141 -18.34 22.70 4.39
CA SER A 141 -18.79 21.92 3.25
C SER A 141 -19.70 20.85 3.83
N ASP A 142 -21.01 21.05 3.71
CA ASP A 142 -21.99 20.00 3.92
C ASP A 142 -21.56 18.86 3.01
N ARG A 143 -20.87 17.88 3.59
CA ARG A 143 -20.56 16.61 2.93
C ARG A 143 -21.89 15.89 2.82
N ARG A 144 -22.69 16.28 1.82
CA ARG A 144 -23.79 15.45 1.34
C ARG A 144 -23.20 14.06 1.09
N PRO A 145 -23.83 12.99 1.59
CA PRO A 145 -23.41 11.64 1.23
C PRO A 145 -23.35 11.57 -0.30
N ALA A 146 -22.19 11.16 -0.81
CA ALA A 146 -22.00 11.02 -2.25
C ALA A 146 -23.08 10.04 -2.73
N VAL A 147 -23.97 10.52 -3.59
CA VAL A 147 -24.92 9.66 -4.29
C VAL A 147 -24.07 8.59 -5.01
N PRO A 148 -24.41 7.29 -4.91
CA PRO A 148 -23.71 6.23 -5.64
C PRO A 148 -23.61 6.66 -7.10
N ARG A 149 -22.38 6.86 -7.59
CA ARG A 149 -22.15 7.23 -8.97
C ARG A 149 -22.22 5.96 -9.79
N GLU A 150 -22.95 6.01 -10.90
CA GLU A 150 -22.92 4.90 -11.85
C GLU A 150 -21.46 4.69 -12.33
N PRO A 151 -21.03 3.43 -12.50
CA PRO A 151 -19.74 3.12 -13.10
C PRO A 151 -19.59 3.84 -14.44
N HIS A 152 -18.44 4.48 -14.65
CA HIS A 152 -18.15 5.18 -15.89
C HIS A 152 -16.70 4.96 -16.32
N PRO A 153 -16.42 4.95 -17.64
CA PRO A 153 -15.06 4.85 -18.13
C PRO A 153 -14.25 6.08 -17.69
N PRO A 154 -13.02 5.89 -17.18
CA PRO A 154 -12.23 6.97 -16.64
C PRO A 154 -11.61 7.78 -17.78
N LYS A 155 -11.33 9.06 -17.50
CA LYS A 155 -10.44 9.83 -18.38
C LYS A 155 -9.02 9.29 -18.27
N LEU A 156 -8.32 9.25 -19.40
CA LEU A 156 -6.89 8.91 -19.41
C LEU A 156 -6.13 9.90 -18.53
N SER A 157 -5.40 9.37 -17.56
CA SER A 157 -4.74 10.10 -16.49
C SER A 157 -3.58 9.27 -15.93
N ASP A 158 -2.75 9.88 -15.10
CA ASP A 158 -1.72 9.20 -14.31
C ASP A 158 -2.33 8.09 -13.44
N LYS A 159 -3.45 8.36 -12.77
CA LYS A 159 -4.17 7.36 -11.97
C LYS A 159 -4.69 6.20 -12.82
N ALA A 160 -5.26 6.48 -14.00
CA ALA A 160 -5.71 5.42 -14.90
C ALA A 160 -4.54 4.59 -15.44
N ALA A 161 -3.39 5.22 -15.73
CA ALA A 161 -2.16 4.53 -16.13
C ALA A 161 -1.60 3.64 -15.01
N TYR A 162 -1.56 4.15 -13.78
CA TYR A 162 -1.17 3.39 -12.59
C TYR A 162 -2.09 2.18 -12.38
N TRP A 163 -3.41 2.40 -12.39
CA TRP A 163 -4.40 1.33 -12.27
C TRP A 163 -4.21 0.27 -13.37
N ALA A 164 -4.04 0.68 -14.63
CA ALA A 164 -3.79 -0.24 -15.73
C ALA A 164 -2.51 -1.06 -15.54
N GLY A 165 -1.44 -0.44 -15.02
CA GLY A 165 -0.20 -1.13 -14.67
C GLY A 165 -0.40 -2.22 -13.62
N VAL A 166 -1.10 -1.91 -12.52
CA VAL A 166 -1.43 -2.90 -11.48
C VAL A 166 -2.30 -4.02 -12.04
N THR A 167 -3.37 -3.66 -12.75
CA THR A 167 -4.35 -4.61 -13.29
C THR A 167 -3.72 -5.57 -14.28
N LEU A 168 -2.91 -5.09 -15.23
CA LEU A 168 -2.25 -5.95 -16.21
C LEU A 168 -1.11 -6.80 -15.62
N ALA A 169 -0.56 -6.41 -14.47
CA ALA A 169 0.50 -7.15 -13.81
C ALA A 169 -0.03 -8.24 -12.85
N ALA A 170 -1.19 -8.01 -12.21
CA ALA A 170 -1.61 -8.82 -11.07
C ALA A 170 -3.11 -9.15 -11.01
N ALA A 171 -3.91 -8.67 -11.96
CA ALA A 171 -5.32 -9.02 -12.08
C ALA A 171 -5.59 -9.88 -13.32
N ARG A 172 -6.72 -10.58 -13.29
CA ARG A 172 -7.21 -11.39 -14.41
C ARG A 172 -8.69 -11.11 -14.64
N ARG A 173 -9.17 -11.35 -15.86
CA ARG A 173 -10.60 -11.28 -16.18
C ARG A 173 -11.23 -12.66 -15.97
N GLU A 174 -12.33 -12.70 -15.23
CA GLU A 174 -13.18 -13.87 -15.02
C GLU A 174 -14.63 -13.45 -15.24
N GLY A 175 -15.24 -13.93 -16.32
CA GLY A 175 -16.55 -13.48 -16.80
C GLY A 175 -16.70 -11.95 -16.84
N ASP A 176 -17.69 -11.45 -16.10
CA ASP A 176 -18.06 -10.04 -16.02
C ASP A 176 -17.30 -9.28 -14.91
N SER A 177 -16.17 -9.82 -14.44
CA SER A 177 -15.39 -9.22 -13.36
C SER A 177 -13.88 -9.24 -13.64
N ILE A 178 -13.20 -8.25 -13.07
CA ILE A 178 -11.75 -8.23 -12.96
C ILE A 178 -11.40 -8.62 -11.54
N ILE A 179 -10.66 -9.72 -11.42
CA ILE A 179 -10.24 -10.29 -10.15
C ILE A 179 -8.79 -9.92 -9.91
N PHE A 180 -8.57 -9.05 -8.93
CA PHE A 180 -7.26 -8.72 -8.41
C PHE A 180 -6.97 -9.56 -7.17
N ARG A 181 -5.83 -10.27 -7.15
CA ARG A 181 -5.45 -11.14 -6.03
C ARG A 181 -4.22 -10.58 -5.32
N ALA A 182 -4.39 -10.12 -4.09
CA ALA A 182 -3.29 -9.72 -3.21
C ALA A 182 -2.93 -10.88 -2.26
N ASP A 183 -1.76 -11.45 -2.47
CA ASP A 183 -1.19 -12.48 -1.59
C ASP A 183 -0.15 -11.86 -0.61
N ARG A 184 0.61 -12.73 0.07
CA ARG A 184 1.71 -12.28 0.94
C ARG A 184 2.81 -11.55 0.18
N ARG A 185 3.01 -11.79 -1.12
CA ARG A 185 4.06 -11.15 -1.93
C ARG A 185 3.74 -9.68 -2.14
N ILE A 186 2.55 -9.40 -2.67
CA ILE A 186 2.06 -8.03 -2.92
C ILE A 186 1.75 -7.32 -1.59
N GLY A 187 1.27 -8.07 -0.59
CA GLY A 187 0.82 -7.52 0.69
C GLY A 187 -0.68 -7.32 0.70
N GLN A 188 -1.36 -8.03 1.60
CA GLN A 188 -2.83 -8.10 1.65
C GLN A 188 -3.51 -6.73 1.75
N ASN A 189 -2.93 -5.78 2.47
CA ASN A 189 -3.46 -4.42 2.59
C ASN A 189 -3.55 -3.66 1.26
N PHE A 190 -2.80 -4.09 0.23
CA PHE A 190 -2.83 -3.48 -1.07
C PHE A 190 -4.16 -3.72 -1.81
N ALA A 191 -4.89 -4.80 -1.50
CA ALA A 191 -6.27 -5.01 -1.97
C ALA A 191 -7.19 -3.84 -1.60
N ILE A 192 -7.02 -3.26 -0.40
CA ILE A 192 -7.79 -2.09 0.05
C ILE A 192 -7.46 -0.85 -0.78
N VAL A 193 -6.17 -0.67 -1.10
CA VAL A 193 -5.68 0.46 -1.91
C VAL A 193 -6.24 0.36 -3.32
N TRP A 194 -6.17 -0.82 -3.94
CA TRP A 194 -6.71 -1.05 -5.27
C TRP A 194 -8.24 -0.88 -5.32
N SER A 195 -8.97 -1.41 -4.34
CA SER A 195 -10.42 -1.21 -4.19
C SER A 195 -10.82 0.27 -4.14
N ARG A 196 -10.11 1.09 -3.36
CA ARG A 196 -10.34 2.55 -3.30
C ARG A 196 -10.02 3.23 -4.62
N LEU A 197 -8.96 2.80 -5.29
CA LEU A 197 -8.59 3.32 -6.60
C LEU A 197 -9.69 3.04 -7.64
N CYS A 198 -10.31 1.86 -7.60
CA CYS A 198 -11.44 1.53 -8.46
C CYS A 198 -12.65 2.46 -8.20
N LEU A 199 -13.00 2.68 -6.94
CA LEU A 199 -14.08 3.60 -6.57
C LEU A 199 -13.78 5.03 -7.03
N ASP A 200 -12.55 5.49 -6.82
CA ASP A 200 -12.14 6.85 -7.19
C ASP A 200 -12.12 7.07 -8.72
N LEU A 201 -11.65 6.08 -9.49
CA LEU A 201 -11.53 6.18 -10.95
C LEU A 201 -12.85 5.97 -11.68
N PHE A 202 -13.60 4.96 -11.26
CA PHE A 202 -14.75 4.46 -12.00
C PHE A 202 -16.07 4.80 -11.32
N GLY A 203 -16.07 5.17 -10.03
CA GLY A 203 -17.29 5.18 -9.23
C GLY A 203 -17.82 3.78 -8.90
N ALA A 204 -17.08 2.73 -9.23
CA ALA A 204 -17.51 1.34 -9.07
C ALA A 204 -17.12 0.79 -7.70
N GLU A 205 -18.10 0.22 -6.99
CA GLU A 205 -17.84 -0.54 -5.77
C GLU A 205 -17.26 -1.91 -6.11
N THR A 206 -16.28 -2.34 -5.33
CA THR A 206 -15.65 -3.66 -5.48
C THR A 206 -16.09 -4.61 -4.37
N VAL A 207 -16.26 -5.88 -4.69
CA VAL A 207 -16.46 -6.93 -3.69
C VAL A 207 -15.11 -7.45 -3.22
N ARG A 208 -14.90 -7.55 -1.91
CA ARG A 208 -13.67 -8.09 -1.33
C ARG A 208 -13.93 -9.38 -0.61
N THR A 209 -13.16 -10.41 -0.94
CA THR A 209 -13.20 -11.72 -0.31
C THR A 209 -11.82 -12.06 0.24
N SER A 210 -11.78 -12.84 1.31
CA SER A 210 -10.53 -13.39 1.85
C SER A 210 -10.60 -14.90 1.74
N SER A 211 -9.48 -15.54 1.43
CA SER A 211 -9.38 -16.99 1.54
C SER A 211 -9.60 -17.46 2.99
N GLU A 212 -10.02 -18.71 3.18
CA GLU A 212 -10.29 -19.28 4.51
C GLU A 212 -9.08 -19.19 5.45
N ASP A 213 -7.88 -19.45 4.92
CA ASP A 213 -6.60 -19.34 5.63
C ASP A 213 -6.11 -17.89 5.80
N ARG A 214 -6.87 -16.91 5.27
CA ARG A 214 -6.55 -15.48 5.23
C ARG A 214 -5.17 -15.19 4.66
N SER A 215 -4.61 -16.06 3.83
CA SER A 215 -3.31 -15.86 3.19
C SER A 215 -3.42 -14.98 1.94
N THR A 216 -4.60 -14.94 1.31
CA THR A 216 -4.88 -14.14 0.12
C THR A 216 -6.17 -13.34 0.28
N GLN A 217 -6.16 -12.12 -0.26
CA GLN A 217 -7.34 -11.29 -0.44
C GLN A 217 -7.61 -11.15 -1.93
N GLU A 218 -8.86 -11.33 -2.32
CA GLU A 218 -9.32 -11.09 -3.68
C GLU A 218 -10.26 -9.89 -3.69
N VAL A 219 -10.12 -9.09 -4.74
CA VAL A 219 -10.98 -7.94 -5.02
C VAL A 219 -11.57 -8.15 -6.40
N SER A 220 -12.90 -8.22 -6.45
CA SER A 220 -13.66 -8.31 -7.68
C SER A 220 -14.22 -6.93 -8.04
N LEU A 221 -13.84 -6.45 -9.22
CA LEU A 221 -14.39 -5.24 -9.85
C LEU A 221 -15.36 -5.66 -10.96
N PRO A 222 -16.66 -5.31 -10.87
CA PRO A 222 -17.60 -5.52 -11.96
C PRO A 222 -17.17 -4.76 -13.22
N VAL A 223 -17.26 -5.42 -14.38
CA VAL A 223 -16.94 -4.82 -15.69
C VAL A 223 -18.11 -4.01 -16.25
N ALA A 224 -19.32 -4.19 -15.72
CA ALA A 224 -20.52 -3.46 -16.12
C ALA A 224 -20.30 -1.93 -16.12
N GLY A 225 -20.47 -1.30 -17.28
CA GLY A 225 -20.25 0.15 -17.49
C GLY A 225 -18.79 0.54 -17.75
N LEU A 226 -17.86 -0.42 -17.76
CA LEU A 226 -16.42 -0.24 -18.00
C LEU A 226 -15.91 -0.99 -19.24
N GLU A 227 -16.80 -1.65 -19.98
CA GLU A 227 -16.49 -2.57 -21.09
C GLU A 227 -15.56 -1.92 -22.10
N GLU A 228 -15.89 -0.71 -22.56
CA GLU A 228 -15.07 0.02 -23.55
C GLU A 228 -13.65 0.26 -23.04
N PHE A 229 -13.47 0.56 -21.76
CA PHE A 229 -12.16 0.79 -21.19
C PHE A 229 -11.36 -0.51 -21.03
N ILE A 230 -12.03 -1.61 -20.64
CA ILE A 230 -11.40 -2.93 -20.53
C ILE A 230 -11.00 -3.47 -21.91
N ASP A 231 -11.83 -3.25 -22.93
CA ASP A 231 -11.53 -3.64 -24.31
C ASP A 231 -10.35 -2.85 -24.87
N ARG A 232 -10.22 -1.56 -24.53
CA ARG A 232 -9.03 -0.74 -24.87
C ARG A 232 -7.75 -1.24 -24.19
N LEU A 233 -7.86 -1.96 -23.06
CA LEU A 233 -6.72 -2.62 -22.43
C LEU A 233 -6.42 -3.98 -23.04
N GLU A 234 -7.26 -4.49 -23.94
CA GLU A 234 -7.17 -5.83 -24.53
C GLU A 234 -7.16 -6.97 -23.48
N LEU A 235 -7.72 -6.72 -22.29
CA LEU A 235 -7.78 -7.71 -21.20
C LEU A 235 -8.95 -8.69 -21.45
N LYS A 236 -8.60 -9.89 -21.92
CA LYS A 236 -9.56 -10.95 -22.27
C LYS A 236 -9.51 -12.09 -21.26
N GLU A 237 -10.66 -12.72 -21.03
CA GLU A 237 -10.78 -13.89 -20.17
C GLU A 237 -9.95 -15.06 -20.71
N GLY A 238 -9.30 -15.80 -19.80
CA GLY A 238 -8.49 -16.98 -20.10
C GLY A 238 -7.24 -16.70 -20.96
N ARG A 239 -6.92 -15.44 -21.28
CA ARG A 239 -5.73 -15.07 -22.05
C ARG A 239 -4.69 -14.41 -21.16
N PRO A 240 -3.39 -14.61 -21.44
CA PRO A 240 -2.34 -13.84 -20.78
C PRO A 240 -2.56 -12.34 -20.97
N ALA A 241 -2.23 -11.57 -19.94
CA ALA A 241 -2.32 -10.11 -20.01
C ALA A 241 -1.54 -9.57 -21.23
N PRO A 242 -2.10 -8.61 -21.97
CA PRO A 242 -1.40 -7.97 -23.09
C PRO A 242 -0.19 -7.16 -22.61
N GLY A 243 0.55 -6.58 -23.57
CA GLY A 243 1.61 -5.63 -23.26
C GLY A 243 1.06 -4.29 -22.74
N ALA A 244 1.97 -3.35 -22.48
CA ALA A 244 1.58 -2.01 -22.05
C ALA A 244 0.76 -1.29 -23.15
N PRO A 245 -0.43 -0.76 -22.84
CA PRO A 245 -1.30 -0.16 -23.84
C PRO A 245 -0.66 1.11 -24.43
N ARG A 246 -0.79 1.34 -25.75
CA ARG A 246 -0.08 2.43 -26.45
C ARG A 246 -0.27 3.80 -25.81
N TRP A 247 -1.46 4.10 -25.29
CA TRP A 247 -1.72 5.38 -24.66
C TRP A 247 -0.90 5.59 -23.38
N ALA A 248 -0.55 4.53 -22.63
CA ALA A 248 0.31 4.68 -21.45
C ALA A 248 1.74 5.16 -21.82
N TRP A 249 2.12 5.07 -23.10
CA TRP A 249 3.43 5.49 -23.61
C TRP A 249 3.45 6.95 -24.07
N SER A 250 2.28 7.53 -24.37
CA SER A 250 2.20 8.82 -25.07
C SER A 250 2.53 10.02 -24.19
N ASN A 251 2.50 9.83 -22.86
CA ASN A 251 2.80 10.87 -21.89
C ASN A 251 3.86 10.37 -20.89
N PRO A 252 4.95 11.13 -20.63
CA PRO A 252 5.98 10.73 -19.66
C PRO A 252 5.45 10.44 -18.26
N ALA A 253 4.48 11.22 -17.77
CA ALA A 253 3.88 10.99 -16.45
C ALA A 253 3.06 9.69 -16.42
N TRP A 254 2.35 9.37 -17.51
CA TRP A 254 1.59 8.12 -17.61
C TRP A 254 2.52 6.91 -17.71
N LYS A 255 3.65 7.05 -18.41
CA LYS A 255 4.69 6.03 -18.47
C LYS A 255 5.21 5.69 -17.06
N ILE A 256 5.58 6.71 -16.29
CA ILE A 256 6.08 6.54 -14.91
C ILE A 256 4.99 5.90 -14.04
N ALA A 257 3.76 6.41 -14.10
CA ALA A 257 2.64 5.89 -13.31
C ALA A 257 2.32 4.42 -13.67
N PHE A 258 2.34 4.07 -14.96
CA PHE A 258 2.15 2.70 -15.42
C PHE A 258 3.23 1.77 -14.89
N LEU A 259 4.51 2.14 -15.02
CA LEU A 259 5.64 1.36 -14.49
C LEU A 259 5.55 1.17 -12.97
N ARG A 260 5.18 2.23 -12.23
CA ARG A 260 4.93 2.14 -10.80
C ARG A 260 3.83 1.13 -10.49
N GLY A 261 2.74 1.14 -11.24
CA GLY A 261 1.64 0.20 -11.08
C GLY A 261 2.06 -1.25 -11.33
N VAL A 262 2.84 -1.49 -12.39
CA VAL A 262 3.41 -2.81 -12.68
C VAL A 262 4.29 -3.29 -11.52
N MET A 263 5.18 -2.43 -11.00
CA MET A 263 6.04 -2.77 -9.87
C MET A 263 5.24 -3.03 -8.58
N ASP A 264 4.21 -2.24 -8.30
CA ASP A 264 3.39 -2.46 -7.11
C ASP A 264 2.58 -3.76 -7.17
N GLY A 265 2.22 -4.21 -8.37
CA GLY A 265 1.46 -5.44 -8.62
C GLY A 265 2.32 -6.70 -8.73
N ALA A 266 3.52 -6.62 -9.31
CA ALA A 266 4.36 -7.79 -9.62
C ALA A 266 5.76 -7.76 -8.97
N GLY A 267 6.12 -6.67 -8.29
CA GLY A 267 7.45 -6.43 -7.75
C GLY A 267 7.75 -7.20 -6.47
N LEU A 268 8.96 -7.75 -6.42
CA LEU A 268 9.58 -8.40 -5.27
C LEU A 268 10.93 -7.74 -4.98
N PHE A 269 11.16 -7.39 -3.72
CA PHE A 269 12.45 -6.90 -3.27
C PHE A 269 13.31 -8.06 -2.75
N ARG A 270 14.46 -8.32 -3.38
CA ARG A 270 15.44 -9.33 -2.97
C ARG A 270 16.41 -8.78 -1.92
N ARG A 271 17.13 -9.67 -1.22
CA ARG A 271 18.08 -9.31 -0.14
C ARG A 271 19.33 -8.62 -0.68
N ASP A 272 19.92 -9.17 -1.74
CA ASP A 272 20.87 -8.45 -2.56
C ASP A 272 20.06 -7.48 -3.42
N PRO A 273 20.35 -6.17 -3.39
CA PRO A 273 19.41 -5.15 -3.83
C PRO A 273 19.05 -5.35 -5.28
N ALA A 274 17.88 -5.95 -5.46
CA ALA A 274 17.31 -6.22 -6.75
C ALA A 274 15.79 -6.12 -6.63
N LEU A 275 15.20 -5.46 -7.62
CA LEU A 275 13.76 -5.45 -7.83
C LEU A 275 13.44 -6.45 -8.93
N GLU A 276 12.79 -7.52 -8.55
CA GLU A 276 12.37 -8.58 -9.45
C GLU A 276 10.89 -8.41 -9.80
N LEU A 277 10.53 -8.55 -11.07
CA LEU A 277 9.15 -8.61 -11.52
C LEU A 277 8.85 -10.05 -11.95
N VAL A 278 7.84 -10.65 -11.31
CA VAL A 278 7.41 -12.04 -11.54
C VAL A 278 5.98 -12.13 -12.05
N GLY A 279 5.62 -13.24 -12.70
CA GLY A 279 4.24 -13.51 -13.14
C GLY A 279 3.73 -12.61 -14.26
N LEU A 280 4.63 -11.90 -14.95
CA LEU A 280 4.28 -11.07 -16.10
C LEU A 280 4.17 -11.94 -17.36
N SER A 281 3.26 -11.60 -18.27
CA SER A 281 3.24 -12.21 -19.60
C SER A 281 4.49 -11.82 -20.40
N GLU A 282 4.90 -12.63 -21.37
CA GLU A 282 6.04 -12.32 -22.25
C GLU A 282 5.89 -10.95 -22.95
N ARG A 283 4.68 -10.63 -23.41
CA ARG A 283 4.37 -9.34 -24.04
C ARG A 283 4.52 -8.18 -23.06
N MET A 284 4.13 -8.38 -21.81
CA MET A 284 4.32 -7.39 -20.76
C MET A 284 5.81 -7.22 -20.43
N VAL A 285 6.56 -8.32 -20.30
CA VAL A 285 8.02 -8.29 -20.09
C VAL A 285 8.72 -7.46 -21.19
N LEU A 286 8.40 -7.70 -22.46
CA LEU A 286 8.95 -6.93 -23.58
C LEU A 286 8.59 -5.43 -23.50
N SER A 287 7.36 -5.13 -23.07
CA SER A 287 6.90 -3.75 -22.89
C SER A 287 7.66 -3.06 -21.76
N VAL A 288 7.76 -3.71 -20.61
CA VAL A 288 8.47 -3.21 -19.42
C VAL A 288 9.95 -2.98 -19.73
N LYS A 289 10.64 -3.93 -20.37
CA LYS A 289 12.04 -3.75 -20.79
C LYS A 289 12.23 -2.48 -21.64
N LYS A 290 11.36 -2.25 -22.63
CA LYS A 290 11.40 -1.04 -23.47
C LYS A 290 11.14 0.23 -22.67
N LEU A 291 10.20 0.20 -21.73
CA LEU A 291 9.85 1.35 -20.90
C LEU A 291 10.98 1.72 -19.93
N PHE A 292 11.61 0.74 -19.29
CA PHE A 292 12.77 0.94 -18.41
C PHE A 292 14.01 1.42 -19.18
N ALA A 293 14.27 0.87 -20.37
CA ALA A 293 15.36 1.35 -21.23
C ALA A 293 15.19 2.84 -21.59
N GLY A 294 13.96 3.29 -21.81
CA GLY A 294 13.64 4.70 -22.04
C GLY A 294 13.84 5.62 -20.82
N LEU A 295 14.08 5.05 -19.63
CA LEU A 295 14.43 5.75 -18.39
C LEU A 295 15.88 5.46 -17.97
N SER A 296 16.70 4.90 -18.86
CA SER A 296 18.10 4.54 -18.57
C SER A 296 18.26 3.60 -17.36
N LEU A 297 17.25 2.77 -17.08
CA LEU A 297 17.29 1.71 -16.09
C LEU A 297 17.54 0.36 -16.79
N GLU A 298 18.56 -0.36 -16.33
CA GLU A 298 18.99 -1.60 -16.96
C GLU A 298 18.31 -2.82 -16.32
N ILE A 299 17.39 -3.43 -17.06
CA ILE A 299 16.73 -4.67 -16.65
C ILE A 299 17.37 -5.87 -17.36
N LYS A 300 17.69 -6.89 -16.59
CA LYS A 300 18.19 -8.17 -17.09
C LYS A 300 17.10 -9.24 -17.06
N PRO A 301 17.13 -10.22 -17.97
CA PRO A 301 16.44 -11.48 -17.70
C PRO A 301 17.03 -12.07 -16.42
N ASP A 302 16.19 -12.69 -15.61
CA ASP A 302 16.63 -13.40 -14.42
C ASP A 302 16.81 -14.87 -14.81
N ASP A 303 18.09 -15.28 -14.95
CA ASP A 303 18.47 -16.64 -15.35
C ASP A 303 18.28 -17.66 -14.21
N GLU A 304 18.12 -17.17 -12.97
CA GLU A 304 17.61 -17.99 -11.89
C GLU A 304 16.15 -18.30 -12.18
N VAL A 305 15.88 -19.53 -12.60
CA VAL A 305 14.51 -20.01 -12.86
C VAL A 305 13.65 -19.64 -11.66
N GLY A 306 12.80 -18.62 -11.84
CA GLY A 306 11.81 -18.25 -10.85
C GLY A 306 11.00 -19.49 -10.46
N PRO A 307 10.34 -19.51 -9.29
CA PRO A 307 9.80 -20.72 -8.67
C PRO A 307 8.82 -21.56 -9.52
N VAL A 308 8.47 -21.16 -10.75
CA VAL A 308 7.53 -21.86 -11.64
C VAL A 308 7.86 -21.73 -13.14
N GLY A 309 9.10 -21.43 -13.55
CA GLY A 309 9.44 -21.31 -14.99
C GLY A 309 8.70 -20.17 -15.71
N GLU A 310 8.14 -19.23 -14.95
CA GLU A 310 7.55 -18.00 -15.47
C GLU A 310 8.67 -17.01 -15.83
N PRO A 311 8.51 -16.19 -16.88
CA PRO A 311 9.51 -15.20 -17.25
C PRO A 311 9.62 -14.14 -16.14
N SER A 312 10.79 -14.08 -15.50
CA SER A 312 11.15 -13.04 -14.54
C SER A 312 12.15 -12.06 -15.16
N ILE A 313 12.08 -10.82 -14.70
CA ILE A 313 13.05 -9.79 -15.04
C ILE A 313 13.49 -9.07 -13.78
N VAL A 314 14.76 -8.67 -13.75
CA VAL A 314 15.38 -8.13 -12.56
C VAL A 314 16.10 -6.81 -12.85
N LEU A 315 15.89 -5.84 -11.97
CA LEU A 315 16.66 -4.61 -11.88
C LEU A 315 17.69 -4.79 -10.76
N GLU A 316 18.92 -5.10 -11.14
CA GLU A 316 19.98 -5.45 -10.19
C GLU A 316 20.84 -4.26 -9.79
N GLY A 317 21.30 -4.28 -8.53
CA GLY A 317 22.30 -3.37 -8.04
C GLY A 317 21.70 -2.19 -7.30
N ARG A 318 22.40 -1.80 -6.23
CA ARG A 318 21.98 -0.73 -5.31
C ARG A 318 21.68 0.58 -6.03
N GLU A 319 22.50 0.96 -7.00
CA GLU A 319 22.32 2.22 -7.74
C GLU A 319 21.09 2.20 -8.64
N GLN A 320 20.85 1.11 -9.36
CA GLN A 320 19.70 0.95 -10.25
C GLN A 320 18.40 0.98 -9.44
N VAL A 321 18.35 0.21 -8.34
CA VAL A 321 17.21 0.20 -7.42
C VAL A 321 16.97 1.59 -6.80
N LYS A 322 18.03 2.33 -6.47
CA LYS A 322 17.91 3.71 -5.96
C LYS A 322 17.34 4.64 -7.04
N ARG A 323 17.87 4.61 -8.26
CA ARG A 323 17.36 5.42 -9.38
C ARG A 323 15.90 5.12 -9.68
N TYR A 324 15.52 3.85 -9.70
CA TYR A 324 14.12 3.45 -9.82
C TYR A 324 13.25 4.13 -8.75
N PHE A 325 13.70 4.12 -7.49
CA PHE A 325 12.92 4.73 -6.42
C PHE A 325 12.85 6.25 -6.51
N ASP A 326 13.95 6.90 -6.90
CA ASP A 326 14.03 8.35 -7.05
C ASP A 326 13.18 8.84 -8.24
N GLU A 327 13.13 8.10 -9.36
CA GLU A 327 12.44 8.49 -10.59
C GLU A 327 10.99 8.00 -10.67
N ILE A 328 10.74 6.74 -10.30
CA ILE A 328 9.43 6.08 -10.45
C ILE A 328 8.73 5.96 -9.11
N GLY A 329 9.43 5.48 -8.08
CA GLY A 329 8.88 5.21 -6.76
C GLY A 329 7.97 3.98 -6.70
N ALA A 330 7.24 3.84 -5.60
CA ALA A 330 6.27 2.77 -5.35
C ALA A 330 5.14 3.33 -4.47
N ASP A 331 3.90 2.91 -4.70
CA ASP A 331 2.76 3.23 -3.84
C ASP A 331 2.37 2.03 -2.95
N ASN A 332 2.87 0.84 -3.25
CA ASN A 332 2.76 -0.32 -2.37
C ASN A 332 3.59 -0.12 -1.09
N HIS A 333 2.89 0.02 0.04
CA HIS A 333 3.49 0.25 1.35
C HIS A 333 4.54 -0.80 1.72
N LYS A 334 4.31 -2.08 1.41
CA LYS A 334 5.24 -3.15 1.75
C LYS A 334 6.56 -2.96 1.00
N LEU A 335 6.50 -2.71 -0.31
CA LEU A 335 7.68 -2.50 -1.14
C LEU A 335 8.44 -1.24 -0.71
N ARG A 336 7.71 -0.15 -0.43
CA ARG A 336 8.29 1.09 0.11
C ARG A 336 9.01 0.87 1.43
N ASP A 337 8.42 0.11 2.36
CA ASP A 337 9.01 -0.14 3.67
C ASP A 337 10.26 -1.02 3.56
N GLN A 338 10.26 -2.02 2.68
CA GLN A 338 11.44 -2.83 2.37
C GLN A 338 12.58 -1.97 1.80
N LEU A 339 12.29 -1.11 0.82
CA LEU A 339 13.27 -0.21 0.23
C LEU A 339 13.80 0.81 1.24
N ARG A 340 12.92 1.40 2.04
CA ARG A 340 13.31 2.34 3.12
C ARG A 340 14.20 1.67 4.15
N ALA A 341 13.86 0.46 4.59
CA ALA A 341 14.68 -0.29 5.53
C ALA A 341 16.07 -0.59 4.95
N PHE A 342 16.15 -0.88 3.65
CA PHE A 342 17.41 -1.15 2.97
C PHE A 342 18.30 0.09 2.78
N PHE A 343 17.71 1.23 2.39
CA PHE A 343 18.46 2.48 2.17
C PHE A 343 18.68 3.30 3.43
N LYS A 344 18.04 2.95 4.56
CA LYS A 344 18.35 3.55 5.85
C LYS A 344 19.78 3.14 6.21
N GLU A 345 20.71 4.07 6.05
CA GLU A 345 22.06 3.91 6.56
C GLU A 345 21.99 3.55 8.05
N PRO A 346 22.80 2.59 8.54
CA PRO A 346 22.96 2.42 9.97
C PRO A 346 23.61 3.71 10.50
N SER A 347 22.79 4.67 10.92
CA SER A 347 23.18 5.99 11.42
C SER A 347 23.83 5.91 12.81
N GLY A 348 24.62 4.88 13.07
CA GLY A 348 25.09 4.53 14.41
C GLY A 348 25.91 3.25 14.48
N ALA A 349 26.59 2.84 13.40
CA ALA A 349 27.89 2.21 13.62
C ALA A 349 28.83 3.35 14.01
N GLU A 350 28.69 3.78 15.27
CA GLU A 350 29.71 4.49 16.02
C GLU A 350 31.05 3.88 15.61
N ALA A 351 31.90 4.75 15.10
CA ALA A 351 33.32 4.52 15.09
C ALA A 351 33.75 4.19 16.53
N ALA A 352 33.72 2.91 16.89
CA ALA A 352 34.52 2.32 17.96
C ALA A 352 35.99 2.25 17.48
N GLY A 353 36.45 3.39 16.97
CA GLY A 353 37.83 3.74 16.67
C GLY A 353 38.17 4.98 17.48
N ALA A 354 37.93 4.92 18.79
CA ALA A 354 38.51 5.84 19.75
C ALA A 354 39.43 5.02 20.65
N SER A 355 40.70 5.05 20.26
CA SER A 355 41.89 4.64 20.98
C SER A 355 41.79 4.83 22.49
N THR A 356 41.81 3.73 23.25
CA THR A 356 42.40 3.74 24.59
C THR A 356 43.79 3.14 24.52
N GLU A 357 44.75 4.04 24.60
CA GLU A 357 46.14 3.79 24.94
C GLU A 357 46.31 2.82 26.10
N ALA A 358 47.43 2.11 26.01
CA ALA A 358 47.90 1.12 26.95
C ALA A 358 48.13 1.67 28.36
N SER A 359 47.81 0.84 29.35
CA SER A 359 48.68 0.70 30.52
C SER A 359 48.71 -0.76 30.97
N PRO A 360 49.90 -1.32 31.25
CA PRO A 360 50.09 -2.73 31.52
C PRO A 360 49.80 -3.04 32.99
N ARG A 361 49.20 -4.21 33.27
CA ARG A 361 49.23 -4.80 34.61
C ARG A 361 49.76 -6.24 34.59
N PRO A 362 50.44 -6.66 35.67
CA PRO A 362 51.40 -7.74 35.61
C PRO A 362 50.80 -9.10 35.98
N GLY A 363 51.34 -10.11 35.32
CA GLY A 363 51.59 -11.49 35.76
C GLY A 363 50.66 -12.15 36.78
N LYS A 364 49.95 -13.19 36.31
CA LYS A 364 49.70 -14.38 37.13
C LYS A 364 49.92 -15.66 36.32
N LYS A 365 51.01 -16.35 36.68
CA LYS A 365 51.34 -17.73 36.32
C LYS A 365 50.27 -18.69 36.89
N ARG A 366 49.83 -19.67 36.07
CA ARG A 366 49.39 -21.02 36.49
C ARG A 366 49.12 -21.83 35.22
N SER A 367 50.05 -22.69 34.81
CA SER A 367 50.33 -24.08 35.25
C SER A 367 49.65 -25.10 34.33
N ARG A 368 50.52 -25.82 33.61
CA ARG A 368 50.31 -26.96 32.73
C ARG A 368 49.48 -28.10 33.36
N ARG A 369 48.58 -28.68 32.56
CA ARG A 369 48.19 -30.11 32.53
C ARG A 369 47.41 -30.29 31.21
N GLY A 370 47.72 -31.16 30.26
CA GLY A 370 48.39 -32.45 30.27
C GLY A 370 47.35 -33.53 29.92
N GLY A 371 47.35 -34.01 28.67
CA GLY A 371 46.52 -35.14 28.19
C GLY A 371 46.22 -34.99 26.68
N ARG A 372 47.01 -35.52 25.75
CA ARG A 372 47.12 -36.92 25.30
C ARG A 372 45.76 -37.61 25.07
N GLY A 373 45.39 -37.70 23.80
CA GLY A 373 44.41 -38.66 23.27
C GLY A 373 44.68 -38.91 21.78
N ARG A 374 45.33 -40.02 21.47
CA ARG A 374 45.54 -40.58 20.11
C ARG A 374 44.39 -41.52 19.77
N SER A 375 43.90 -41.50 18.54
CA SER A 375 43.53 -42.67 17.68
C SER A 375 42.70 -42.19 16.49
N ARG A 376 43.17 -42.28 15.23
CA ARG A 376 43.20 -43.44 14.31
C ARG A 376 41.81 -43.89 13.79
N GLY A 377 41.68 -43.89 12.45
CA GLY A 377 40.64 -44.56 11.64
C GLY A 377 40.29 -43.66 10.44
N ARG A 378 40.90 -43.76 9.24
CA ARG A 378 40.90 -44.81 8.20
C ARG A 378 39.50 -45.26 7.73
N GLY A 379 39.17 -44.89 6.49
CA GLY A 379 38.20 -45.49 5.55
C GLY A 379 38.00 -44.52 4.37
N ARG A 380 38.57 -44.72 3.16
CA ARG A 380 38.09 -45.59 2.04
C ARG A 380 36.56 -45.50 1.89
N GLY A 381 35.95 -45.12 0.76
CA GLY A 381 36.39 -44.89 -0.61
C GLY A 381 35.22 -44.26 -1.43
N PRO A 382 35.33 -44.19 -2.76
CA PRO A 382 34.48 -43.38 -3.63
C PRO A 382 33.24 -44.14 -4.14
N ALA A 383 32.14 -43.44 -4.39
CA ALA A 383 31.01 -43.95 -5.16
C ALA A 383 30.88 -43.12 -6.44
N ALA A 384 31.13 -43.80 -7.56
CA ALA A 384 30.87 -43.34 -8.91
C ALA A 384 29.37 -43.07 -9.09
N SER A 385 29.04 -41.94 -9.72
CA SER A 385 27.70 -41.70 -10.27
C SER A 385 27.78 -41.91 -11.78
N ALA A 386 26.90 -42.79 -12.27
CA ALA A 386 26.76 -43.21 -13.65
C ALA A 386 26.25 -42.06 -14.57
N PRO A 387 26.52 -42.13 -15.88
CA PRO A 387 25.97 -41.19 -16.86
C PRO A 387 24.49 -41.51 -17.13
N ILE A 388 23.67 -40.47 -17.16
CA ILE A 388 22.27 -40.54 -17.61
C ILE A 388 22.29 -40.49 -19.14
N GLU A 389 21.77 -41.55 -19.76
CA GLU A 389 21.52 -41.68 -21.20
C GLU A 389 20.51 -40.63 -21.67
N ALA A 390 20.80 -40.03 -22.83
CA ALA A 390 19.89 -39.18 -23.57
C ALA A 390 18.84 -40.05 -24.31
N PRO A 391 17.57 -39.62 -24.38
CA PRO A 391 16.58 -40.31 -25.20
C PRO A 391 16.75 -39.98 -26.69
N THR A 392 16.91 -41.03 -27.48
CA THR A 392 16.80 -41.06 -28.94
C THR A 392 15.35 -40.74 -29.37
N PRO A 393 15.12 -39.89 -30.38
CA PRO A 393 13.79 -39.72 -30.95
C PRO A 393 13.47 -40.89 -31.91
N GLU A 394 12.38 -41.61 -31.63
CA GLU A 394 11.78 -42.52 -32.59
C GLU A 394 11.11 -41.73 -33.71
N ALA A 395 11.56 -42.03 -34.94
CA ALA A 395 10.89 -41.69 -36.17
C ALA A 395 9.77 -42.71 -36.44
N GLY A 396 8.53 -42.25 -36.42
CA GLY A 396 7.41 -42.84 -37.16
C GLY A 396 6.70 -41.67 -37.83
N GLY A 397 6.52 -41.63 -39.15
CA GLY A 397 6.19 -42.75 -40.02
C GLY A 397 4.77 -42.52 -40.51
N ASP A 398 4.70 -41.93 -41.70
CA ASP A 398 3.59 -41.72 -42.63
C ASP A 398 2.21 -42.33 -42.33
N SER A 399 1.17 -41.52 -42.58
CA SER A 399 -0.06 -41.98 -43.22
C SER A 399 -0.76 -40.80 -43.92
N GLU A 400 -0.70 -40.80 -45.24
CA GLU A 400 -1.63 -40.11 -46.14
C GLU A 400 -3.01 -40.79 -46.09
N ALA A 401 -4.07 -39.98 -46.06
CA ALA A 401 -5.32 -40.14 -46.81
C ALA A 401 -6.25 -38.95 -46.53
#